data_AF-A0A9N9NHX2-F1
#
_entry.id   AF-A0A9N9NHX2-F1
#
_cell.length_a   1.000
_cell.length_b   1.000
_cell.length_c   1.000
_cell.angle_alpha   90.00
_cell.angle_beta   90.00
_cell.angle_gamma   90.00
#
_symmetry.space_group_name_H-M   'P 1'
#
loop_
_entity.id
_entity.type
_entity.pdbx_description
1 polymer ?
#
loop_
_entity_poly.entity_id
_entity_poly.type
_entity_poly.pdbx_seq_one_letter_code
_entity_poly.pdbx_strand_id
1 'polypeptide(L)'
;METQWKLDGLEPSISDDEDKQSQHHKSKKFSKKALKTVTDIQQEKLNKSKEKIKEEDKKLDEKLDDGKSIKKNGELKANSEKVNALNEESDESKSNSEDASSPLQKIKSVDHASNSPVQLSISERLARLHVKDDSTQGLPGDSNSIQYTKFEFDDKNKKKKKLDNMQLMNKLKSKAEKFEKLKKEDPEKAAKFRENEAWSKALQMARGEKIKDDPKLLKKTIKKINFKKKTVTKTQAERQQKRTENIQARIDAKKNK
;
A
#
# COMPACT_ATOMS: atom_id res chain seq x y z
N MET A 1 -1.93 20.87 64.31
CA MET A 1 -1.47 21.76 63.23
C MET A 1 -2.45 21.59 62.07
N GLU A 2 -3.55 22.34 62.10
CA GLU A 2 -4.61 22.30 61.07
C GLU A 2 -4.48 23.56 60.21
N THR A 3 -4.31 23.36 58.90
CA THR A 3 -4.23 24.43 57.91
C THR A 3 -5.62 24.67 57.31
N GLN A 4 -6.26 25.77 57.73
CA GLN A 4 -7.45 26.34 57.12
C GLN A 4 -7.09 27.02 55.79
N TRP A 5 -7.70 26.60 54.69
CA TRP A 5 -7.66 27.31 53.41
C TRP A 5 -8.93 28.15 53.26
N LYS A 6 -8.78 29.48 53.35
CA LYS A 6 -9.80 30.46 52.98
C LYS A 6 -9.87 30.56 51.45
N LEU A 7 -11.06 30.33 50.91
CA LEU A 7 -11.42 30.64 49.52
C LEU A 7 -12.06 32.03 49.52
N ASP A 8 -11.30 33.03 49.09
CA ASP A 8 -11.83 34.37 48.81
C ASP A 8 -12.52 34.37 47.44
N GLY A 9 -13.76 34.84 47.46
CA GLY A 9 -14.65 34.94 46.31
C GLY A 9 -14.26 36.05 45.35
N LEU A 10 -14.36 35.73 44.06
CA LEU A 10 -14.38 36.68 42.96
C LEU A 10 -15.61 36.32 42.12
N GLU A 11 -16.73 36.96 42.42
CA GLU A 11 -17.88 37.01 41.51
C GLU A 11 -17.60 38.07 40.44
N PRO A 12 -17.63 37.72 39.15
CA PRO A 12 -17.64 38.73 38.10
C PRO A 12 -19.05 39.34 37.98
N SER A 13 -19.13 40.63 38.29
CA SER A 13 -20.24 41.52 37.98
C SER A 13 -20.49 41.54 36.47
N ILE A 14 -21.56 40.87 36.03
CA ILE A 14 -22.07 41.01 34.67
C ILE A 14 -22.99 42.24 34.67
N SER A 15 -22.49 43.30 34.07
CA SER A 15 -23.21 44.54 33.78
C SER A 15 -24.29 44.28 32.73
N ASP A 16 -25.54 44.48 33.13
CA ASP A 16 -26.69 44.66 32.25
C ASP A 16 -26.58 46.01 31.54
N ASP A 17 -26.03 46.04 30.33
CA ASP A 17 -26.17 47.18 29.42
C ASP A 17 -27.01 46.78 28.21
N GLU A 18 -28.08 47.55 28.04
CA GLU A 18 -29.09 47.43 27.00
C GLU A 18 -28.48 47.56 25.60
N ASP A 19 -28.89 46.67 24.69
CA ASP A 19 -28.90 47.00 23.27
C ASP A 19 -30.13 46.39 22.58
N LYS A 20 -31.22 47.18 22.58
CA LYS A 20 -32.43 46.95 21.79
C LYS A 20 -32.17 47.33 20.33
N GLN A 21 -31.54 46.44 19.57
CA GLN A 21 -31.62 46.48 18.11
C GLN A 21 -32.67 45.48 17.58
N SER A 22 -33.87 46.02 17.40
CA SER A 22 -34.97 45.43 16.63
C SER A 22 -34.53 45.18 15.19
N GLN A 23 -34.21 43.93 14.86
CA GLN A 23 -34.10 43.45 13.48
C GLN A 23 -35.39 42.69 13.13
N HIS A 24 -36.22 43.30 12.29
CA HIS A 24 -37.35 42.65 11.62
C HIS A 24 -36.85 41.53 10.70
N HIS A 25 -36.68 40.32 11.23
CA HIS A 25 -36.45 39.14 10.41
C HIS A 25 -37.79 38.62 9.88
N LYS A 26 -38.04 38.87 8.59
CA LYS A 26 -39.11 38.22 7.82
C LYS A 26 -38.94 36.71 7.95
N SER A 27 -39.80 36.05 8.72
CA SER A 27 -39.86 34.60 8.82
C SER A 27 -40.33 34.02 7.48
N LYS A 28 -39.36 33.77 6.58
CA LYS A 28 -39.57 32.87 5.44
C LYS A 28 -39.96 31.53 6.04
N LYS A 29 -41.25 31.19 5.95
CA LYS A 29 -41.78 29.86 6.27
C LYS A 29 -41.07 28.84 5.38
N PHE A 30 -39.98 28.27 5.89
CA PHE A 30 -39.32 27.15 5.22
C PHE A 30 -40.29 25.97 5.23
N SER A 31 -40.74 25.59 4.05
CA SER A 31 -41.54 24.39 3.83
C SER A 31 -40.80 23.18 4.41
N LYS A 32 -41.40 22.52 5.40
CA LYS A 32 -40.88 21.30 6.04
C LYS A 32 -40.68 20.13 5.04
N LYS A 33 -41.11 20.27 3.78
CA LYS A 33 -40.92 19.27 2.71
C LYS A 33 -39.55 19.31 2.03
N ALA A 34 -38.68 20.27 2.33
CA ALA A 34 -37.40 20.43 1.63
C ALA A 34 -36.14 20.06 2.47
N LEU A 35 -36.29 19.75 3.75
CA LEU A 35 -35.17 19.36 4.60
C LEU A 35 -34.99 17.84 4.54
N LYS A 36 -34.11 17.39 3.64
CA LYS A 36 -33.60 16.01 3.65
C LYS A 36 -32.94 15.76 5.01
N THR A 37 -33.39 14.73 5.71
CA THR A 37 -32.79 14.35 6.99
C THR A 37 -31.36 13.86 6.77
N VAL A 38 -30.51 13.92 7.80
CA VAL A 38 -29.11 13.43 7.72
C VAL A 38 -29.08 11.96 7.27
N THR A 39 -30.10 11.18 7.64
CA THR A 39 -30.33 9.81 7.20
C THR A 39 -30.63 9.71 5.70
N ASP A 40 -31.44 10.60 5.13
CA ASP A 40 -31.71 10.64 3.68
C ASP A 40 -30.45 10.95 2.88
N ILE A 41 -29.62 11.87 3.37
CA ILE A 41 -28.34 12.23 2.75
C ILE A 41 -27.35 11.05 2.78
N GLN A 42 -27.33 10.25 3.85
CA GLN A 42 -26.49 9.05 3.94
C GLN A 42 -27.00 7.92 3.02
N GLN A 43 -28.31 7.72 2.91
CA GLN A 43 -28.89 6.73 2.01
C GLN A 43 -28.68 7.10 0.53
N GLU A 44 -28.80 8.38 0.17
CA GLU A 44 -28.52 8.88 -1.19
C GLU A 44 -27.05 8.68 -1.58
N LYS A 45 -26.11 8.87 -0.64
CA LYS A 45 -24.67 8.58 -0.86
C LYS A 45 -24.41 7.08 -1.06
N LEU A 46 -25.06 6.21 -0.30
CA LEU A 46 -24.93 4.76 -0.46
C LEU A 46 -25.49 4.29 -1.81
N ASN A 47 -26.64 4.80 -2.23
CA ASN A 47 -27.25 4.42 -3.51
C ASN A 47 -26.41 4.90 -4.70
N LYS A 48 -25.89 6.13 -4.67
CA LYS A 48 -24.99 6.67 -5.70
C LYS A 48 -23.67 5.90 -5.81
N SER A 49 -23.17 5.35 -4.70
CA SER A 49 -21.99 4.47 -4.72
C SER A 49 -22.27 3.09 -5.31
N LYS A 50 -23.47 2.53 -5.11
CA LYS A 50 -23.89 1.24 -5.68
C LYS A 50 -24.12 1.33 -7.19
N GLU A 51 -24.70 2.42 -7.68
CA GLU A 51 -24.83 2.66 -9.13
C GLU A 51 -23.47 2.77 -9.81
N LYS A 52 -22.52 3.51 -9.22
CA LYS A 52 -21.18 3.68 -9.79
C LYS A 52 -20.40 2.36 -9.88
N ILE A 53 -20.60 1.45 -8.92
CA ILE A 53 -20.00 0.11 -8.96
C ILE A 53 -20.65 -0.75 -10.05
N LYS A 54 -21.98 -0.72 -10.20
CA LYS A 54 -22.68 -1.45 -11.27
C LYS A 54 -22.31 -0.96 -12.68
N GLU A 55 -22.05 0.33 -12.83
CA GLU A 55 -21.64 0.93 -14.11
C GLU A 55 -20.18 0.59 -14.47
N GLU A 56 -19.28 0.53 -13.48
CA GLU A 56 -17.90 0.07 -13.68
C GLU A 56 -17.81 -1.43 -14.00
N ASP A 57 -18.67 -2.27 -13.39
CA ASP A 57 -18.72 -3.71 -13.67
C ASP A 57 -19.28 -3.99 -15.09
N LYS A 58 -20.33 -3.28 -15.53
CA LYS A 58 -20.84 -3.41 -16.92
C LYS A 58 -19.82 -2.99 -17.98
N LYS A 59 -19.02 -1.95 -17.70
CA LYS A 59 -17.97 -1.47 -18.61
C LYS A 59 -16.76 -2.40 -18.70
N LEU A 60 -16.60 -3.32 -17.74
CA LEU A 60 -15.57 -4.36 -17.77
C LEU A 60 -16.00 -5.58 -18.59
N ASP A 61 -17.28 -5.93 -18.58
CA ASP A 61 -17.80 -7.06 -19.37
C ASP A 61 -17.95 -6.72 -20.87
N GLU A 62 -18.32 -5.49 -21.22
CA GLU A 62 -18.44 -5.07 -22.63
C GLU A 62 -17.08 -4.96 -23.36
N LYS A 63 -15.96 -4.93 -22.62
CA LYS A 63 -14.60 -4.90 -23.20
C LYS A 63 -13.97 -6.29 -23.37
N LEU A 64 -14.71 -7.36 -23.12
CA LEU A 64 -14.25 -8.74 -23.32
C LEU A 64 -14.87 -9.44 -24.52
N ASP A 65 -15.84 -8.84 -25.23
CA ASP A 65 -16.54 -9.49 -26.34
C ASP A 65 -16.20 -8.94 -27.75
N ASP A 66 -15.47 -7.83 -27.84
CA ASP A 66 -15.00 -7.32 -29.13
C ASP A 66 -13.68 -7.98 -29.56
N GLY A 67 -13.80 -9.23 -30.05
CA GLY A 67 -12.95 -9.72 -31.13
C GLY A 67 -12.20 -11.03 -30.90
N LYS A 68 -12.81 -12.16 -31.31
CA LYS A 68 -12.30 -13.00 -32.42
C LYS A 68 -13.23 -14.17 -32.74
N SER A 69 -14.26 -13.90 -33.53
CA SER A 69 -14.87 -14.91 -34.40
C SER A 69 -13.91 -15.24 -35.55
N ILE A 70 -12.96 -16.15 -35.32
CA ILE A 70 -12.26 -16.86 -36.39
C ILE A 70 -13.14 -18.04 -36.79
N LYS A 71 -13.79 -17.92 -37.94
CA LYS A 71 -14.29 -19.07 -38.71
C LYS A 71 -13.08 -19.95 -39.06
N LYS A 72 -12.99 -21.14 -38.46
CA LYS A 72 -12.26 -22.26 -39.05
C LYS A 72 -13.29 -23.33 -39.41
N ASN A 73 -13.57 -23.39 -40.70
CA ASN A 73 -14.17 -24.54 -41.35
C ASN A 73 -13.17 -25.71 -41.29
N GLY A 74 -13.73 -26.91 -41.12
CA GLY A 74 -13.20 -28.15 -41.72
C GLY A 74 -12.03 -28.81 -41.01
N GLU A 75 -12.21 -30.11 -40.75
CA GLU A 75 -11.17 -31.11 -40.43
C GLU A 75 -10.47 -30.97 -39.07
N LEU A 76 -10.95 -31.75 -38.11
CA LEU A 76 -10.34 -33.04 -37.75
C LEU A 76 -11.17 -33.65 -36.61
N LYS A 77 -12.07 -34.55 -36.99
CA LYS A 77 -12.59 -35.59 -36.11
C LYS A 77 -11.49 -36.64 -35.90
N ALA A 78 -11.57 -37.33 -34.77
CA ALA A 78 -10.75 -38.45 -34.31
C ALA A 78 -9.47 -38.08 -33.53
N ASN A 79 -9.60 -37.96 -32.20
CA ASN A 79 -8.66 -38.50 -31.21
C ASN A 79 -9.14 -38.19 -29.78
N SER A 80 -10.34 -38.67 -29.41
CA SER A 80 -10.88 -38.58 -28.05
C SER A 80 -11.36 -39.93 -27.51
N GLU A 81 -10.68 -41.02 -27.89
CA GLU A 81 -11.10 -42.38 -27.48
C GLU A 81 -9.87 -43.32 -27.41
N LYS A 82 -8.98 -43.05 -26.46
CA LYS A 82 -7.97 -43.98 -25.89
C LYS A 82 -7.01 -43.20 -25.01
N VAL A 83 -7.36 -42.94 -23.74
CA VAL A 83 -6.50 -43.08 -22.55
C VAL A 83 -7.42 -42.90 -21.33
N ASN A 84 -8.30 -43.88 -21.09
CA ASN A 84 -9.05 -43.98 -19.83
C ASN A 84 -9.45 -45.46 -19.65
N ALA A 85 -8.44 -46.30 -19.49
CA ALA A 85 -8.55 -47.66 -19.01
C ALA A 85 -7.13 -48.09 -18.61
N LEU A 86 -7.01 -48.75 -17.46
CA LEU A 86 -5.78 -49.26 -16.83
C LEU A 86 -5.06 -48.24 -15.93
N ASN A 87 -5.65 -47.99 -14.77
CA ASN A 87 -4.88 -47.69 -13.57
C ASN A 87 -5.66 -48.21 -12.35
N GLU A 88 -5.79 -49.54 -12.28
CA GLU A 88 -6.07 -50.31 -11.08
C GLU A 88 -5.17 -51.56 -11.14
N GLU A 89 -4.66 -51.96 -9.97
CA GLU A 89 -3.81 -53.13 -9.68
C GLU A 89 -2.33 -53.07 -10.06
N SER A 90 -1.50 -52.66 -9.09
CA SER A 90 -0.38 -53.48 -8.61
C SER A 90 0.13 -52.92 -7.28
N ASP A 91 -0.51 -53.40 -6.22
CA ASP A 91 0.09 -53.50 -4.90
C ASP A 91 1.21 -54.56 -4.90
N GLU A 92 2.13 -54.43 -3.95
CA GLU A 92 3.20 -55.37 -3.60
C GLU A 92 4.42 -55.46 -4.53
N SER A 93 5.52 -54.84 -4.11
CA SER A 93 6.83 -55.51 -3.97
C SER A 93 7.82 -54.68 -3.15
N LYS A 94 8.21 -55.23 -2.01
CA LYS A 94 9.36 -54.87 -1.19
C LYS A 94 10.67 -54.96 -1.98
N SER A 95 11.58 -54.02 -1.78
CA SER A 95 13.01 -54.34 -1.65
C SER A 95 13.78 -53.22 -0.98
N ASN A 96 14.50 -53.59 0.06
CA ASN A 96 15.44 -52.81 0.85
C ASN A 96 16.56 -52.22 -0.02
N SER A 97 17.00 -51.01 0.33
CA SER A 97 18.43 -50.67 0.27
C SER A 97 18.73 -49.60 1.32
N GLU A 98 19.48 -50.05 2.31
CA GLU A 98 20.11 -49.29 3.39
C GLU A 98 21.14 -48.29 2.84
N ASP A 99 21.42 -47.29 3.68
CA ASP A 99 22.71 -46.61 3.81
C ASP A 99 23.36 -45.97 2.58
N ALA A 100 23.07 -44.68 2.42
CA ALA A 100 24.05 -43.72 1.91
C ALA A 100 23.98 -42.41 2.69
N SER A 101 24.50 -42.48 3.91
CA SER A 101 25.09 -41.37 4.67
C SER A 101 25.92 -40.47 3.74
N SER A 102 25.42 -39.27 3.44
CA SER A 102 26.19 -38.21 2.81
C SER A 102 26.78 -37.30 3.88
N PRO A 103 28.12 -37.13 3.95
CA PRO A 103 28.76 -36.30 4.96
C PRO A 103 28.38 -34.83 4.82
N LEU A 104 27.65 -34.30 5.81
CA LEU A 104 27.49 -32.86 6.02
C LEU A 104 28.88 -32.24 6.19
N GLN A 105 29.30 -31.43 5.22
CA GLN A 105 30.47 -30.59 5.34
C GLN A 105 30.24 -29.56 6.46
N LYS A 106 30.86 -29.85 7.60
CA LYS A 106 31.00 -28.99 8.76
C LYS A 106 31.89 -27.80 8.38
N ILE A 107 31.28 -26.77 7.79
CA ILE A 107 31.92 -25.47 7.63
C ILE A 107 32.07 -24.90 9.04
N LYS A 108 33.32 -24.88 9.51
CA LYS A 108 33.75 -24.20 10.74
C LYS A 108 33.27 -22.75 10.67
N SER A 109 32.35 -22.39 11.55
CA SER A 109 32.07 -21.01 11.91
C SER A 109 33.33 -20.43 12.55
N VAL A 110 34.02 -19.57 11.82
CA VAL A 110 35.03 -18.68 12.37
C VAL A 110 34.30 -17.63 13.19
N ASP A 111 34.73 -17.48 14.44
CA ASP A 111 34.21 -16.53 15.41
C ASP A 111 34.30 -15.09 14.89
N HIS A 112 33.22 -14.60 14.29
CA HIS A 112 33.00 -13.18 14.15
C HIS A 112 32.42 -12.66 15.45
N ALA A 113 33.30 -12.03 16.23
CA ALA A 113 32.98 -11.27 17.43
C ALA A 113 31.65 -10.52 17.26
N SER A 114 30.68 -10.91 18.06
CA SER A 114 29.42 -10.21 18.21
C SER A 114 29.70 -8.80 18.71
N ASN A 115 29.74 -7.83 17.80
CA ASN A 115 29.44 -6.44 18.13
C ASN A 115 27.95 -6.36 18.47
N SER A 116 27.62 -6.83 19.67
CA SER A 116 26.37 -6.49 20.34
C SER A 116 26.31 -4.97 20.43
N PRO A 117 25.26 -4.31 19.90
CA PRO A 117 25.09 -2.89 20.13
C PRO A 117 24.83 -2.74 21.62
N VAL A 118 25.84 -2.29 22.37
CA VAL A 118 25.70 -1.87 23.76
C VAL A 118 24.48 -0.95 23.82
N GLN A 119 23.40 -1.43 24.43
CA GLN A 119 22.22 -0.62 24.69
C GLN A 119 22.57 0.39 25.78
N LEU A 120 23.23 1.48 25.36
CA LEU A 120 23.45 2.63 26.20
C LEU A 120 22.08 3.19 26.59
N SER A 121 21.90 3.38 27.89
CA SER A 121 20.70 4.01 28.46
C SER A 121 20.50 5.41 27.86
N ILE A 122 19.25 5.89 27.83
CA ILE A 122 18.90 7.20 27.27
C ILE A 122 19.71 8.32 27.97
N SER A 123 19.99 8.17 29.25
CA SER A 123 20.81 9.05 30.08
C SER A 123 22.24 9.18 29.55
N GLU A 124 22.83 8.08 29.11
CA GLU A 124 24.22 8.01 28.63
C GLU A 124 24.38 8.61 27.22
N ARG A 125 23.31 8.57 26.40
CA ARG A 125 23.27 9.29 25.11
C ARG A 125 23.19 10.80 25.28
N LEU A 126 22.49 11.27 26.31
CA LEU A 126 22.35 12.70 26.58
C LEU A 126 23.64 13.33 27.13
N ALA A 127 24.47 12.55 27.84
CA ALA A 127 25.77 13.01 28.33
C ALA A 127 26.79 13.27 27.19
N ARG A 128 26.69 12.54 26.07
CA ARG A 128 27.61 12.69 24.93
C ARG A 128 27.30 13.88 24.00
N LEU A 129 26.18 14.55 24.18
CA LEU A 129 25.77 15.70 23.36
C LEU A 129 26.32 17.05 23.86
N HIS A 130 27.12 17.06 24.94
CA HIS A 130 27.70 18.28 25.51
C HIS A 130 29.24 18.34 25.40
N VAL A 131 29.79 17.94 24.26
CA VAL A 131 31.15 18.35 23.89
C VAL A 131 31.03 19.63 23.07
N LYS A 132 31.47 20.73 23.67
CA LYS A 132 31.59 22.05 23.05
C LYS A 132 32.65 21.98 21.95
N ASP A 133 32.24 22.19 20.71
CA ASP A 133 33.15 22.46 19.60
C ASP A 133 33.60 23.93 19.70
N ASP A 134 34.64 24.17 20.50
CA ASP A 134 35.46 25.38 20.40
C ASP A 134 36.72 25.06 19.57
N SER A 135 37.01 25.95 18.64
CA SER A 135 38.22 26.06 17.82
C SER A 135 38.28 25.23 16.53
N THR A 136 38.15 25.93 15.40
CA THR A 136 39.27 26.05 14.45
C THR A 136 38.97 27.18 13.45
N GLN A 137 39.43 28.38 13.79
CA GLN A 137 39.72 29.41 12.79
C GLN A 137 40.94 28.98 11.98
N GLY A 138 40.93 29.26 10.68
CA GLY A 138 41.90 28.76 9.72
C GLY A 138 43.31 29.34 9.87
N LEU A 139 44.28 28.61 9.31
CA LEU A 139 45.55 29.15 8.86
C LEU A 139 45.91 28.56 7.48
N PRO A 140 46.60 29.34 6.64
CA PRO A 140 46.88 29.04 5.24
C PRO A 140 48.07 28.08 5.11
N GLY A 141 48.14 27.43 3.94
CA GLY A 141 48.90 26.22 3.72
C GLY A 141 50.42 26.37 3.77
N ASP A 142 51.04 25.30 4.26
CA ASP A 142 52.40 24.90 3.92
C ASP A 142 52.43 23.39 3.61
N SER A 143 53.31 23.07 2.67
CA SER A 143 53.50 21.84 1.90
C SER A 143 53.29 20.50 2.62
N ASN A 144 52.66 19.58 1.89
CA ASN A 144 52.64 18.12 2.10
C ASN A 144 51.65 17.49 3.11
N SER A 145 50.68 18.24 3.64
CA SER A 145 49.55 17.60 4.34
C SER A 145 48.46 17.21 3.34
N ILE A 146 48.22 15.90 3.18
CA ILE A 146 47.03 15.41 2.47
C ILE A 146 45.82 15.76 3.34
N GLN A 147 45.23 16.93 3.09
CA GLN A 147 43.96 17.30 3.71
C GLN A 147 42.86 16.48 3.01
N TYR A 148 42.33 15.49 3.73
CA TYR A 148 41.12 14.80 3.31
C TYR A 148 39.95 15.78 3.42
N THR A 149 39.71 16.55 2.35
CA THR A 149 38.46 17.29 2.20
C THR A 149 37.36 16.24 2.18
N LYS A 150 36.47 16.31 3.19
CA LYS A 150 35.32 15.42 3.28
C LYS A 150 34.44 15.71 2.07
N PHE A 151 34.52 14.82 1.09
CA PHE A 151 33.73 14.90 -0.13
C PHE A 151 32.27 14.65 0.27
N GLU A 152 31.52 15.72 0.48
CA GLU A 152 30.08 15.61 0.62
C GLU A 152 29.52 15.36 -0.78
N PHE A 153 29.22 14.09 -1.07
CA PHE A 153 28.40 13.75 -2.23
C PHE A 153 27.07 14.45 -2.04
N ASP A 154 26.88 15.52 -2.82
CA ASP A 154 25.67 16.32 -2.86
C ASP A 154 24.58 15.45 -3.50
N ASP A 155 24.07 14.50 -2.73
CA ASP A 155 23.14 13.43 -3.10
C ASP A 155 21.72 13.99 -3.28
N LYS A 156 21.60 15.11 -3.99
CA LYS A 156 20.37 15.77 -4.43
C LYS A 156 19.65 14.98 -5.53
N ASN A 157 19.85 13.66 -5.56
CA ASN A 157 19.06 12.73 -6.33
C ASN A 157 17.65 12.70 -5.76
N LYS A 158 16.78 13.59 -6.28
CA LYS A 158 15.34 13.61 -6.00
C LYS A 158 14.81 12.18 -6.16
N LYS A 159 14.47 11.54 -5.03
CA LYS A 159 13.96 10.16 -5.00
C LYS A 159 12.76 10.08 -5.94
N LYS A 160 12.91 9.38 -7.07
CA LYS A 160 11.81 9.16 -8.02
C LYS A 160 10.65 8.53 -7.24
N LYS A 161 9.45 9.11 -7.36
CA LYS A 161 8.25 8.57 -6.71
C LYS A 161 8.04 7.14 -7.21
N LYS A 162 7.84 6.21 -6.27
CA LYS A 162 7.52 4.82 -6.59
C LYS A 162 6.15 4.79 -7.28
N LEU A 163 6.08 4.19 -8.46
CA LEU A 163 4.83 3.99 -9.19
C LEU A 163 3.91 3.03 -8.43
N ASP A 164 2.61 3.26 -8.54
CA ASP A 164 1.61 2.34 -7.98
C ASP A 164 1.56 1.02 -8.78
N ASN A 165 1.14 -0.06 -8.13
CA ASN A 165 1.07 -1.39 -8.76
C ASN A 165 0.08 -1.43 -9.94
N MET A 166 -1.00 -0.66 -9.90
CA MET A 166 -1.92 -0.52 -11.03
C MET A 166 -1.27 0.22 -12.21
N GLN A 167 -0.53 1.28 -11.93
CA GLN A 167 0.21 2.02 -12.96
C GLN A 167 1.28 1.14 -13.60
N LEU A 168 1.96 0.31 -12.81
CA LEU A 168 2.95 -0.62 -13.31
C LEU A 168 2.33 -1.68 -14.23
N MET A 169 1.15 -2.20 -13.88
CA MET A 169 0.39 -3.11 -14.76
C MET A 169 0.09 -2.47 -16.12
N ASN A 170 -0.34 -1.21 -16.13
CA ASN A 170 -0.66 -0.50 -17.38
C ASN A 170 0.60 -0.25 -18.23
N LYS A 171 1.75 0.01 -17.59
CA LYS A 171 3.03 0.11 -18.29
C LYS A 171 3.43 -1.21 -18.94
N LEU A 172 3.22 -2.34 -18.29
CA LEU A 172 3.52 -3.65 -18.88
C LEU A 172 2.62 -3.97 -20.07
N LYS A 173 1.32 -3.67 -19.97
CA LYS A 173 0.37 -3.83 -21.09
C LYS A 173 0.77 -2.98 -22.29
N SER A 174 1.01 -1.68 -22.08
CA SER A 174 1.40 -0.78 -23.16
C SER A 174 2.76 -1.16 -23.78
N LYS A 175 3.71 -1.69 -23.01
CA LYS A 175 4.94 -2.26 -23.56
C LYS A 175 4.68 -3.49 -24.44
N ALA A 176 3.83 -4.41 -23.98
CA ALA A 176 3.46 -5.60 -24.77
C ALA A 176 2.77 -5.21 -26.08
N GLU A 177 1.82 -4.26 -26.04
CA GLU A 177 1.15 -3.74 -27.23
C GLU A 177 2.13 -3.08 -28.21
N LYS A 178 3.08 -2.28 -27.73
CA LYS A 178 4.13 -1.67 -28.57
C LYS A 178 5.00 -2.74 -29.23
N PHE A 179 5.35 -3.78 -28.49
CA PHE A 179 6.15 -4.89 -29.02
C PHE A 179 5.39 -5.69 -30.09
N GLU A 180 4.09 -5.93 -29.89
CA GLU A 180 3.24 -6.59 -30.88
C GLU A 180 3.06 -5.77 -32.16
N LYS A 181 2.98 -4.43 -32.05
CA LYS A 181 2.95 -3.53 -33.21
C LYS A 181 4.27 -3.56 -33.97
N LEU A 182 5.40 -3.39 -33.26
CA LEU A 182 6.74 -3.46 -33.85
C LEU A 182 7.02 -4.79 -34.54
N LYS A 183 6.53 -5.92 -33.99
CA LYS A 183 6.66 -7.23 -34.63
C LYS A 183 5.95 -7.34 -35.98
N LYS A 184 4.83 -6.64 -36.15
CA LYS A 184 4.04 -6.67 -37.39
C LYS A 184 4.62 -5.74 -38.45
N GLU A 185 5.13 -4.58 -38.02
CA GLU A 185 5.72 -3.57 -38.89
C GLU A 185 7.14 -3.97 -39.31
N ASP A 186 8.03 -4.24 -38.34
CA ASP A 186 9.46 -4.46 -38.55
C ASP A 186 10.04 -5.55 -37.61
N PRO A 187 10.14 -6.81 -38.06
CA PRO A 187 10.58 -7.90 -37.20
C PRO A 187 12.03 -7.74 -36.69
N GLU A 188 12.93 -7.17 -37.51
CA GLU A 188 14.33 -6.93 -37.11
C GLU A 188 14.44 -5.88 -36.01
N LYS A 189 13.68 -4.78 -36.11
CA LYS A 189 13.66 -3.74 -35.06
C LYS A 189 13.06 -4.29 -33.77
N ALA A 190 12.05 -5.16 -33.86
CA ALA A 190 11.48 -5.82 -32.70
C ALA A 190 12.51 -6.73 -31.98
N ALA A 191 13.35 -7.45 -32.71
CA ALA A 191 14.42 -8.26 -32.12
C ALA A 191 15.43 -7.39 -31.35
N LYS A 192 15.91 -6.30 -31.97
CA LYS A 192 16.82 -5.33 -31.32
C LYS A 192 16.18 -4.69 -30.08
N PHE A 193 14.90 -4.35 -30.15
CA PHE A 193 14.17 -3.78 -29.01
C PHE A 193 14.11 -4.76 -27.83
N ARG A 194 13.83 -6.04 -28.10
CA ARG A 194 13.79 -7.10 -27.07
C ARG A 194 15.15 -7.29 -26.42
N GLU A 195 16.21 -7.31 -27.21
CA GLU A 195 17.57 -7.44 -26.72
C GLU A 195 17.95 -6.24 -25.82
N ASN A 196 17.70 -5.02 -26.28
CA ASN A 196 17.95 -3.81 -25.48
C ASN A 196 17.17 -3.80 -24.16
N GLU A 197 15.91 -4.22 -24.15
CA GLU A 197 15.14 -4.34 -22.90
C GLU A 197 15.72 -5.42 -21.98
N ALA A 198 16.16 -6.56 -22.51
CA ALA A 198 16.78 -7.62 -21.72
C ALA A 198 18.10 -7.16 -21.07
N TRP A 199 18.97 -6.49 -21.83
CA TRP A 199 20.21 -5.93 -21.31
C TRP A 199 19.97 -4.82 -20.27
N SER A 200 19.04 -3.92 -20.53
CA SER A 200 18.66 -2.87 -19.58
C SER A 200 18.11 -3.46 -18.27
N LYS A 201 17.30 -4.52 -18.37
CA LYS A 201 16.80 -5.28 -17.21
C LYS A 201 17.96 -5.92 -16.43
N ALA A 202 18.88 -6.58 -17.13
CA ALA A 202 20.05 -7.21 -16.50
C ALA A 202 20.91 -6.17 -15.75
N LEU A 203 21.17 -5.00 -16.35
CA LEU A 203 21.91 -3.91 -15.72
C LEU A 203 21.20 -3.35 -14.48
N GLN A 204 19.88 -3.15 -14.54
CA GLN A 204 19.10 -2.71 -13.38
C GLN A 204 19.12 -3.74 -12.24
N MET A 205 19.01 -5.03 -12.57
CA MET A 205 19.13 -6.10 -11.58
C MET A 205 20.54 -6.15 -10.97
N ALA A 206 21.59 -5.99 -11.79
CA ALA A 206 22.98 -5.95 -11.33
C ALA A 206 23.25 -4.75 -10.40
N ARG A 207 22.58 -3.60 -10.64
CA ARG A 207 22.59 -2.44 -9.73
C ARG A 207 21.82 -2.68 -8.42
N GLY A 208 21.17 -3.83 -8.25
CA GLY A 208 20.35 -4.17 -7.09
C GLY A 208 18.93 -3.62 -7.13
N GLU A 209 18.47 -3.08 -8.28
CA GLU A 209 17.10 -2.60 -8.41
C GLU A 209 16.11 -3.78 -8.55
N LYS A 210 15.09 -3.80 -7.68
CA LYS A 210 14.05 -4.85 -7.70
C LYS A 210 13.01 -4.56 -8.78
N ILE A 211 13.15 -5.21 -9.92
CA ILE A 211 12.25 -5.05 -11.06
C ILE A 211 10.98 -5.90 -10.88
N LYS A 212 9.81 -5.28 -11.04
CA LYS A 212 8.49 -5.91 -10.82
C LYS A 212 7.73 -6.02 -12.15
N ASP A 213 8.20 -6.85 -13.07
CA ASP A 213 7.62 -6.94 -14.41
C ASP A 213 6.59 -8.07 -14.59
N ASP A 214 6.42 -8.95 -13.60
CA ASP A 214 5.55 -10.12 -13.75
C ASP A 214 4.06 -9.74 -13.62
N PRO A 215 3.25 -9.86 -14.70
CA PRO A 215 1.84 -9.46 -14.66
C PRO A 215 1.04 -10.35 -13.72
N LYS A 216 1.36 -11.65 -13.65
CA LYS A 216 0.69 -12.60 -12.73
C LYS A 216 0.94 -12.21 -11.27
N LEU A 217 2.17 -11.82 -10.93
CA LEU A 217 2.52 -11.45 -9.55
C LEU A 217 1.95 -10.09 -9.16
N LEU A 218 1.93 -9.14 -10.08
CA LEU A 218 1.28 -7.84 -9.88
C LEU A 218 -0.23 -7.97 -9.65
N LYS A 219 -0.93 -8.81 -10.44
CA LYS A 219 -2.36 -9.11 -10.21
C LYS A 219 -2.60 -9.67 -8.81
N LYS A 220 -1.78 -10.65 -8.37
CA LYS A 220 -1.86 -11.21 -7.01
C LYS A 220 -1.63 -10.13 -5.94
N THR A 221 -0.68 -9.24 -6.16
CA THR A 221 -0.36 -8.14 -5.23
C THR A 221 -1.51 -7.15 -5.11
N ILE A 222 -2.09 -6.73 -6.23
CA ILE A 222 -3.28 -5.85 -6.27
C ILE A 222 -4.46 -6.51 -5.55
N LYS A 223 -4.71 -7.80 -5.80
CA LYS A 223 -5.78 -8.55 -5.12
C LYS A 223 -5.58 -8.58 -3.61
N LYS A 224 -4.35 -8.84 -3.13
CA LYS A 224 -4.02 -8.82 -1.70
C LYS A 224 -4.25 -7.44 -1.07
N ILE A 225 -3.84 -6.37 -1.75
CA ILE A 225 -4.04 -4.99 -1.27
C ILE A 225 -5.53 -4.67 -1.17
N ASN A 226 -6.31 -5.00 -2.20
CA ASN A 226 -7.74 -4.74 -2.24
C ASN A 226 -8.49 -5.54 -1.17
N PHE A 227 -8.11 -6.79 -0.94
CA PHE A 227 -8.68 -7.59 0.14
C PHE A 227 -8.43 -6.96 1.51
N LYS A 228 -7.19 -6.57 1.80
CA LYS A 228 -6.85 -5.88 3.06
C LYS A 228 -7.67 -4.61 3.26
N LYS A 229 -7.81 -3.80 2.21
CA LYS A 229 -8.64 -2.58 2.27
C LYS A 229 -10.09 -2.91 2.62
N LYS A 230 -10.70 -3.92 1.98
CA LYS A 230 -12.07 -4.37 2.26
C LYS A 230 -12.24 -4.84 3.70
N THR A 231 -11.29 -5.61 4.23
CA THR A 231 -11.32 -6.07 5.62
C THR A 231 -11.27 -4.89 6.58
N VAL A 232 -10.35 -3.94 6.37
CA VAL A 232 -10.23 -2.75 7.22
C VAL A 232 -11.52 -1.92 7.19
N THR A 233 -12.09 -1.66 6.01
CA THR A 233 -13.35 -0.90 5.89
C THR A 233 -14.51 -1.61 6.59
N LYS A 234 -14.60 -2.94 6.50
CA LYS A 234 -15.63 -3.72 7.19
C LYS A 234 -15.50 -3.60 8.71
N THR A 235 -14.29 -3.78 9.25
CA THR A 235 -14.05 -3.65 10.70
C THR A 235 -14.32 -2.24 11.23
N GLN A 236 -14.04 -1.20 10.43
CA GLN A 236 -14.38 0.18 10.79
C GLN A 236 -15.89 0.41 10.79
N ALA A 237 -16.60 -0.10 9.79
CA ALA A 237 -18.06 -0.01 9.73
C ALA A 237 -18.72 -0.73 10.91
N GLU A 238 -18.27 -1.94 11.26
CA GLU A 238 -18.77 -2.68 12.43
C GLU A 238 -18.52 -1.92 13.74
N ARG A 239 -17.35 -1.31 13.92
CA ARG A 239 -17.06 -0.46 15.10
C ARG A 239 -17.98 0.76 15.16
N GLN A 240 -18.25 1.39 14.02
CA GLN A 240 -19.16 2.53 13.95
C GLN A 240 -20.60 2.11 14.28
N GLN A 241 -21.07 0.98 13.74
CA GLN A 241 -22.40 0.42 14.04
C GLN A 241 -22.57 0.14 15.54
N LYS A 242 -21.62 -0.55 16.17
CA LYS A 242 -21.65 -0.78 17.63
C LYS A 242 -21.69 0.51 18.43
N ARG A 243 -20.96 1.53 17.98
CA ARG A 243 -20.96 2.85 18.64
C ARG A 243 -22.33 3.53 18.49
N THR A 244 -22.93 3.49 17.30
CA THR A 244 -24.26 4.09 17.07
C THR A 244 -25.33 3.36 17.89
N GLU A 245 -25.29 2.03 17.95
CA GLU A 245 -26.21 1.23 18.77
C GLU A 245 -26.07 1.55 20.26
N ASN A 246 -24.84 1.67 20.79
CA ASN A 246 -24.62 2.01 22.20
C ASN A 246 -25.10 3.44 22.52
N ILE A 247 -24.85 4.40 21.64
CA ILE A 247 -25.35 5.77 21.79
C ILE A 247 -26.87 5.78 21.76
N GLN A 248 -27.49 5.05 20.82
CA GLN A 248 -28.94 4.97 20.70
C GLN A 248 -29.57 4.35 21.95
N ALA A 249 -29.02 3.24 22.46
CA ALA A 249 -29.47 2.62 23.70
C ALA A 249 -29.39 3.58 24.90
N ARG A 250 -28.33 4.40 25.00
CA ARG A 250 -28.22 5.44 26.05
C ARG A 250 -29.26 6.54 25.89
N ILE A 251 -29.59 6.93 24.66
CA ILE A 251 -30.62 7.93 24.37
C ILE A 251 -31.99 7.38 24.77
N ASP A 252 -32.32 6.16 24.38
CA ASP A 252 -33.63 5.56 24.65
C ASP A 252 -33.81 5.27 26.15
N ALA A 253 -32.75 4.83 26.85
CA ALA A 253 -32.76 4.70 28.30
C ALA A 253 -32.98 6.04 29.03
N LYS A 254 -32.50 7.16 28.46
CA LYS A 254 -32.76 8.51 29.00
C LYS A 254 -34.16 9.03 28.69
N LYS A 255 -34.78 8.60 27.59
CA LYS A 255 -36.15 9.00 27.22
C LYS A 255 -37.22 8.26 28.02
N ASN A 256 -36.93 7.04 28.43
CA ASN A 256 -37.84 6.21 29.23
C ASN A 256 -37.71 6.47 30.75
N LYS A 257 -36.96 7.50 31.15
CA LYS A 257 -36.74 7.92 32.53
C LYS A 257 -37.26 9.34 32.70
#